data_AF-A0A7H4M0V3-F1
#
_entry.id   AF-A0A7H4M0V3-F1
#
_cell.length_a   1.000
_cell.length_b   1.000
_cell.length_c   1.000
_cell.angle_alpha   90.00
_cell.angle_beta   90.00
_cell.angle_gamma   90.00
#
_symmetry.space_group_name_H-M   'P 1'
#
loop_
_entity.id
_entity.type
_entity.pdbx_description
1 polymer ?
#
loop_
_entity_poly.entity_id
_entity_poly.type
_entity_poly.pdbx_seq_one_letter_code
_entity_poly.pdbx_strand_id
1 'polypeptide(L)'
;MNGIKADAEAHLASLSMENPEDIDRIYYYKAAIETCEGVINYAHRIAARARELAAIEQNAQRRAELLTIAEVNQNVPANPPKTLQEALQSIWTVESLFEIEENQTGLSLGRVDQYCYPMFEADIREGRLTHDTALELLQAFIIKCAELMWMSSELGAKYFAGYQPFINLTVGGQKRSGGDACKRPDLPDHGRRALREGLPAVAGLPYSQPVAAEVYGKNRRRRQSGDGLPGLPLRRLPYQDDAA
;
A
#
# COMPACT_ATOMS: atom_id res chain seq x y z
N MET A 1 4.63 -1.33 -13.50
CA MET A 1 5.73 -0.61 -14.16
C MET A 1 5.75 -0.82 -15.67
N ASN A 2 5.54 -2.04 -16.19
CA ASN A 2 5.52 -2.31 -17.64
C ASN A 2 4.51 -1.44 -18.40
N GLY A 3 3.28 -1.28 -17.90
CA GLY A 3 2.29 -0.42 -18.54
C GLY A 3 2.71 1.06 -18.57
N ILE A 4 3.24 1.58 -17.46
CA ILE A 4 3.74 2.96 -17.36
C ILE A 4 4.91 3.18 -18.33
N LYS A 5 5.82 2.20 -18.43
CA LYS A 5 6.92 2.23 -19.38
C LYS A 5 6.43 2.28 -20.83
N ALA A 6 5.46 1.44 -21.18
CA ALA A 6 4.85 1.42 -22.51
C ALA A 6 4.16 2.76 -22.85
N ASP A 7 3.48 3.38 -21.89
CA ASP A 7 2.91 4.72 -22.07
C ASP A 7 4.01 5.76 -22.36
N ALA A 8 5.12 5.73 -21.61
CA ALA A 8 6.25 6.64 -21.82
C ALA A 8 6.93 6.42 -23.19
N GLU A 9 7.11 5.16 -23.61
CA GLU A 9 7.64 4.79 -24.93
C GLU A 9 6.74 5.31 -26.07
N ALA A 10 5.42 5.16 -25.93
CA ALA A 10 4.45 5.63 -26.92
C ALA A 10 4.47 7.17 -27.07
N HIS A 11 4.54 7.89 -25.94
CA HIS A 11 4.65 9.35 -25.99
C HIS A 11 6.00 9.79 -26.58
N LEU A 12 7.11 9.17 -26.14
CA LEU A 12 8.44 9.46 -26.66
C LEU A 12 8.52 9.28 -28.19
N ALA A 13 7.89 8.24 -28.73
CA ALA A 13 7.85 7.98 -30.16
C ALA A 13 7.08 9.04 -30.97
N SER A 14 6.22 9.83 -30.32
CA SER A 14 5.45 10.90 -30.96
C SER A 14 6.15 12.27 -31.00
N LEU A 15 7.30 12.40 -30.33
CA LEU A 15 8.06 13.66 -30.18
C LEU A 15 9.28 13.70 -31.08
N SER A 16 9.78 14.89 -31.41
CA SER A 16 10.99 15.07 -32.23
C SER A 16 12.02 15.97 -31.55
N MET A 17 13.30 15.57 -31.58
CA MET A 17 14.41 16.42 -31.11
C MET A 17 14.63 17.66 -31.98
N GLU A 18 14.02 17.72 -33.17
CA GLU A 18 14.07 18.88 -34.06
C GLU A 18 13.12 20.00 -33.60
N ASN A 19 12.12 19.67 -32.77
CA ASN A 19 11.16 20.62 -32.22
C ASN A 19 11.64 21.07 -30.83
N PRO A 20 12.05 22.34 -30.63
CA PRO A 20 12.55 22.82 -29.34
C PRO A 20 11.57 22.62 -28.17
N GLU A 21 10.27 22.71 -28.42
CA GLU A 21 9.19 22.49 -27.44
C GLU A 21 9.03 21.03 -26.98
N ASP A 22 9.63 20.08 -27.70
CA ASP A 22 9.57 18.66 -27.37
C ASP A 22 10.74 18.21 -26.49
N ILE A 23 11.86 18.96 -26.50
CA ILE A 23 13.14 18.53 -25.93
C ILE A 23 13.01 18.13 -24.44
N ASP A 24 12.41 18.99 -23.61
CA ASP A 24 12.26 18.69 -22.18
C ASP A 24 11.33 17.50 -21.93
N ARG A 25 10.30 17.34 -22.77
CA ARG A 25 9.37 16.19 -22.70
C ARG A 25 10.07 14.90 -23.09
N ILE A 26 10.95 14.95 -24.08
CA ILE A 26 11.79 13.82 -24.47
C ILE A 26 12.70 13.39 -23.32
N TYR A 27 13.34 14.33 -22.62
CA TYR A 27 14.14 14.02 -21.44
C TYR A 27 13.30 13.39 -20.33
N TYR A 28 12.11 13.93 -20.08
CA TYR A 28 11.17 13.38 -19.11
C TYR A 28 10.79 11.93 -19.43
N TYR A 29 10.37 11.62 -20.67
CA TYR A 29 9.95 10.27 -21.01
C TYR A 29 11.10 9.27 -21.01
N LYS A 30 12.31 9.68 -21.42
CA LYS A 30 13.51 8.85 -21.27
C LYS A 30 13.80 8.55 -19.80
N ALA A 31 13.75 9.56 -18.93
CA ALA A 31 13.93 9.37 -17.49
C ALA A 31 12.87 8.43 -16.89
N ALA A 32 11.60 8.57 -17.30
CA ALA A 32 10.52 7.70 -16.83
C ALA A 32 10.74 6.23 -17.23
N ILE A 33 11.26 5.96 -18.44
CA ILE A 33 11.61 4.62 -18.91
C ILE A 33 12.72 4.02 -18.04
N GLU A 34 13.82 4.75 -17.86
CA GLU A 34 14.97 4.32 -17.03
C GLU A 34 14.55 4.02 -15.58
N THR A 35 13.73 4.89 -14.97
CA THR A 35 13.21 4.67 -13.62
C THR A 35 12.33 3.42 -13.55
N CYS A 36 11.46 3.18 -14.53
CA CYS A 36 10.65 1.96 -14.58
C CYS A 36 11.51 0.70 -14.63
N GLU A 37 12.58 0.71 -15.44
CA GLU A 37 13.51 -0.41 -15.55
C GLU A 37 14.31 -0.62 -14.27
N GLY A 38 14.76 0.45 -13.62
CA GLY A 38 15.41 0.38 -12.31
C GLY A 38 14.57 -0.33 -11.26
N VAL A 39 13.28 0.03 -11.15
CA VAL A 39 12.34 -0.59 -10.21
C VAL A 39 12.10 -2.08 -10.54
N ILE A 40 11.90 -2.41 -11.82
CA ILE A 40 11.69 -3.81 -12.26
C ILE A 40 12.93 -4.66 -11.97
N ASN A 41 14.12 -4.15 -12.31
CA ASN A 41 15.38 -4.84 -12.08
C ASN A 41 15.64 -5.07 -10.59
N TYR A 42 15.28 -4.11 -9.73
CA TYR A 42 15.35 -4.29 -8.28
C TYR A 42 14.46 -5.45 -7.79
N ALA A 43 13.20 -5.52 -8.24
CA ALA A 43 12.30 -6.61 -7.89
C ALA A 43 12.80 -7.98 -8.38
N HIS A 44 13.32 -8.05 -9.61
CA HIS A 44 13.91 -9.27 -10.16
C HIS A 44 15.14 -9.75 -9.38
N ARG A 45 15.93 -8.83 -8.80
CA ARG A 45 17.04 -9.20 -7.90
C ARG A 45 16.54 -9.85 -6.61
N ILE A 46 15.44 -9.36 -6.04
CA ILE A 46 14.79 -10.01 -4.89
C ILE A 46 14.30 -11.40 -5.29
N ALA A 47 13.67 -11.54 -6.46
CA ALA A 47 13.21 -12.82 -6.96
C ALA A 47 14.36 -13.84 -7.12
N ALA A 48 15.46 -13.43 -7.74
CA ALA A 48 16.66 -14.26 -7.90
C ALA A 48 17.22 -14.69 -6.53
N ARG A 49 17.34 -13.74 -5.59
CA ARG A 49 17.83 -14.04 -4.24
C ARG A 49 16.93 -15.01 -3.48
N ALA A 50 15.61 -14.88 -3.61
CA ALA A 50 14.67 -15.82 -3.00
C ALA A 50 14.81 -17.24 -3.57
N ARG A 51 15.09 -17.39 -4.88
CA ARG A 51 15.39 -18.71 -5.48
C ARG A 51 16.69 -19.33 -4.95
N GLU A 52 17.74 -18.51 -4.79
CA GLU A 52 19.01 -18.97 -4.20
C GLU A 52 18.80 -19.48 -2.77
N LEU A 53 18.05 -18.74 -1.95
CA LEU A 53 17.73 -19.14 -0.58
C LEU A 53 16.87 -20.41 -0.56
N ALA A 54 15.90 -20.54 -1.46
CA ALA A 54 15.08 -21.75 -1.57
C ALA A 54 15.90 -23.00 -1.90
N ALA A 55 16.98 -22.88 -2.69
CA ALA A 55 17.82 -24.01 -3.09
C ALA A 55 18.59 -24.64 -1.93
N ILE A 56 18.88 -23.86 -0.88
CA ILE A 56 19.64 -24.30 0.31
C ILE A 56 18.77 -24.51 1.55
N GLU A 57 17.49 -24.10 1.50
CA GLU A 57 16.55 -24.23 2.62
C GLU A 57 16.16 -25.69 2.87
N GLN A 58 16.27 -26.12 4.13
CA GLN A 58 16.00 -27.49 4.56
C GLN A 58 14.55 -27.67 5.02
N ASN A 59 13.94 -26.63 5.58
CA ASN A 59 12.54 -26.68 5.96
C ASN A 59 11.65 -26.59 4.71
N ALA A 60 10.91 -27.68 4.42
CA ALA A 60 10.10 -27.77 3.21
C ALA A 60 9.03 -26.67 3.09
N GLN A 61 8.42 -26.27 4.22
CA GLN A 61 7.43 -25.19 4.25
C GLN A 61 8.08 -23.86 3.91
N ARG A 62 9.21 -23.55 4.56
CA ARG A 62 9.94 -22.30 4.30
C ARG A 62 10.48 -22.23 2.87
N ARG A 63 10.93 -23.36 2.33
CA ARG A 63 11.36 -23.46 0.94
C ARG A 63 10.22 -23.13 -0.02
N ALA A 64 9.01 -23.63 0.23
CA ALA A 64 7.85 -23.32 -0.58
C ALA A 64 7.51 -21.81 -0.52
N GLU A 65 7.56 -21.20 0.67
CA GLU A 65 7.37 -19.75 0.83
C GLU A 65 8.40 -18.94 0.02
N LEU A 66 9.67 -19.33 0.06
CA LEU A 66 10.74 -18.65 -0.71
C LEU A 66 10.52 -18.75 -2.22
N LEU A 67 10.04 -19.89 -2.71
CA LEU A 67 9.68 -20.04 -4.12
C LEU A 67 8.48 -19.16 -4.50
N THR A 68 7.47 -19.06 -3.63
CA THR A 68 6.35 -18.13 -3.80
C THR A 68 6.84 -16.67 -3.80
N ILE A 69 7.72 -16.28 -2.88
CA ILE A 69 8.32 -14.94 -2.84
C ILE A 69 9.05 -14.64 -4.15
N ALA A 70 9.77 -15.62 -4.70
CA ALA A 70 10.44 -15.48 -5.98
C ALA A 70 9.47 -15.26 -7.14
N GLU A 71 8.38 -16.02 -7.20
CA GLU A 71 7.34 -15.85 -8.23
C GLU A 71 6.65 -14.49 -8.12
N VAL A 72 6.28 -14.09 -6.90
CA VAL A 72 5.64 -12.80 -6.63
C VAL A 72 6.54 -11.65 -7.10
N ASN A 73 7.80 -11.60 -6.69
CA ASN A 73 8.72 -10.50 -7.06
C ASN A 73 9.17 -10.57 -8.52
N GLN A 74 8.99 -11.71 -9.19
CA GLN A 74 9.16 -11.80 -10.64
C GLN A 74 8.00 -11.13 -11.38
N ASN A 75 6.80 -11.11 -10.79
CA ASN A 75 5.60 -10.55 -11.40
C ASN A 75 5.41 -9.06 -11.05
N VAL A 76 5.51 -8.69 -9.77
CA VAL A 76 5.25 -7.33 -9.28
C VAL A 76 6.53 -6.62 -8.81
N PRO A 77 6.64 -5.28 -8.98
CA PRO A 77 5.63 -4.33 -9.47
C PRO A 77 5.65 -4.16 -11.01
N ALA A 78 6.28 -5.08 -11.75
CA ALA A 78 6.33 -5.02 -13.21
C ALA A 78 4.90 -5.03 -13.80
N ASN A 79 4.07 -5.97 -13.35
CA ASN A 79 2.68 -6.16 -13.80
C ASN A 79 1.66 -5.84 -12.70
N PRO A 80 0.35 -5.74 -13.03
CA PRO A 80 -0.70 -5.65 -12.03
C PRO A 80 -0.74 -6.88 -11.11
N PRO A 81 -0.94 -6.71 -9.79
CA PRO A 81 -1.06 -7.81 -8.85
C PRO A 81 -2.35 -8.61 -9.02
N LYS A 82 -2.25 -9.92 -8.87
CA LYS A 82 -3.34 -10.92 -8.98
C LYS A 82 -3.75 -11.50 -7.63
N THR A 83 -2.84 -11.51 -6.66
CA THR A 83 -3.09 -12.01 -5.29
C THR A 83 -2.87 -10.89 -4.27
N LEU A 84 -3.35 -11.06 -3.04
CA LEU A 84 -3.10 -10.12 -1.94
C LEU A 84 -1.61 -10.04 -1.63
N GLN A 85 -0.89 -11.17 -1.68
CA GLN A 85 0.56 -11.18 -1.47
C GLN A 85 1.29 -10.35 -2.54
N GLU A 86 0.90 -10.49 -3.81
CA GLU A 86 1.41 -9.65 -4.90
C GLU A 86 1.05 -8.17 -4.69
N ALA A 87 -0.16 -7.87 -4.24
CA ALA A 87 -0.58 -6.49 -3.99
C ALA A 87 0.30 -5.83 -2.91
N LEU A 88 0.46 -6.50 -1.77
CA LEU A 88 1.25 -5.99 -0.64
C LEU A 88 2.74 -5.91 -0.98
N GLN A 89 3.29 -6.90 -1.71
CA GLN A 89 4.68 -6.86 -2.16
C GLN A 89 4.90 -5.73 -3.18
N SER A 90 3.97 -5.51 -4.11
CA SER A 90 4.05 -4.41 -5.08
C SER A 90 4.09 -3.05 -4.38
N ILE A 91 3.22 -2.85 -3.38
CA ILE A 91 3.18 -1.64 -2.56
C ILE A 91 4.50 -1.48 -1.82
N TRP A 92 4.94 -2.50 -1.07
CA TRP A 92 6.16 -2.44 -0.28
C TRP A 92 7.40 -2.17 -1.14
N THR A 93 7.54 -2.84 -2.28
CA THR A 93 8.69 -2.62 -3.17
C THR A 93 8.76 -1.17 -3.64
N VAL A 94 7.65 -0.59 -4.09
CA VAL A 94 7.63 0.81 -4.54
C VAL A 94 7.84 1.77 -3.36
N GLU A 95 7.14 1.56 -2.24
CA GLU A 95 7.27 2.37 -1.02
C GLU A 95 8.73 2.41 -0.53
N SER A 96 9.40 1.27 -0.49
CA SER A 96 10.80 1.17 -0.04
C SER A 96 11.81 1.88 -0.94
N LEU A 97 11.47 2.10 -2.22
CA LEU A 97 12.38 2.69 -3.20
C LEU A 97 12.30 4.22 -3.22
N PHE A 98 11.29 4.83 -2.62
CA PHE A 98 11.26 6.29 -2.50
C PHE A 98 12.41 6.84 -1.66
N GLU A 99 12.87 6.13 -0.62
CA GLU A 99 14.07 6.54 0.15
C GLU A 99 15.37 6.38 -0.66
N ILE A 100 15.34 5.56 -1.72
CA ILE A 100 16.47 5.39 -2.65
C ILE A 100 16.46 6.49 -3.72
N GLU A 101 15.28 6.99 -4.10
CA GLU A 101 15.13 8.17 -4.95
C GLU A 101 15.71 9.40 -4.24
N GLU A 102 15.27 9.66 -3.01
CA GLU A 102 15.84 10.66 -2.11
C GLU A 102 15.38 10.44 -0.67
N ASN A 103 16.09 10.99 0.32
CA ASN A 103 15.67 10.95 1.72
C ASN A 103 14.46 11.86 1.94
N GLN A 104 13.27 11.28 2.11
CA GLN A 104 11.99 11.99 2.20
C GLN A 104 11.04 11.34 3.23
N THR A 105 9.83 11.87 3.45
CA THR A 105 8.88 11.31 4.44
C THR A 105 7.43 11.69 4.12
N GLY A 106 6.45 10.97 4.66
CA GLY A 106 5.01 11.21 4.44
C GLY A 106 4.41 10.41 3.27
N LEU A 107 5.19 9.51 2.69
CA LEU A 107 4.76 8.54 1.69
C LEU A 107 3.67 7.65 2.30
N SER A 108 2.48 7.65 1.69
CA SER A 108 1.28 7.11 2.33
C SER A 108 0.53 6.18 1.39
N LEU A 109 -0.04 5.13 1.97
CA LEU A 109 -0.62 3.99 1.26
C LEU A 109 -2.04 4.24 0.78
N GLY A 110 -2.69 5.30 1.29
CA GLY A 110 -4.08 5.61 0.98
C GLY A 110 -5.04 4.51 1.42
N ARG A 111 -6.02 4.18 0.57
CA ARG A 111 -7.15 3.27 0.89
C ARG A 111 -6.88 1.82 0.51
N VAL A 112 -5.87 1.21 1.14
CA VAL A 112 -5.45 -0.19 0.93
C VAL A 112 -6.65 -1.15 1.03
N ASP A 113 -7.57 -0.88 1.96
CA ASP A 113 -8.79 -1.65 2.16
C ASP A 113 -9.73 -1.69 0.95
N GLN A 114 -9.60 -0.74 0.02
CA GLN A 114 -10.42 -0.66 -1.19
C GLN A 114 -9.68 -1.23 -2.41
N TYR A 115 -8.46 -0.77 -2.68
CA TYR A 115 -7.78 -1.15 -3.93
C TYR A 115 -7.11 -2.53 -3.87
N CYS A 116 -6.78 -3.07 -2.68
CA CYS A 116 -6.33 -4.46 -2.54
C CYS A 116 -7.50 -5.44 -2.35
N TYR A 117 -8.73 -4.94 -2.18
CA TYR A 117 -9.89 -5.77 -1.92
C TYR A 117 -10.15 -6.83 -2.99
N PRO A 118 -10.10 -6.51 -4.31
CA PRO A 118 -10.41 -7.50 -5.33
C PRO A 118 -9.49 -8.72 -5.27
N MET A 119 -8.21 -8.52 -4.91
CA MET A 119 -7.22 -9.58 -4.78
C MET A 119 -7.46 -10.40 -3.52
N PHE A 120 -7.76 -9.75 -2.38
CA PHE A 120 -8.15 -10.45 -1.15
C PHE A 120 -9.40 -11.31 -1.36
N GLU A 121 -10.44 -10.75 -1.98
CA GLU A 121 -11.70 -11.44 -2.24
C GLU A 121 -11.49 -12.67 -3.14
N ALA A 122 -10.72 -12.51 -4.22
CA ALA A 122 -10.37 -13.60 -5.11
C ALA A 122 -9.59 -14.71 -4.36
N ASP A 123 -8.61 -14.35 -3.54
CA ASP A 123 -7.79 -15.30 -2.80
C ASP A 123 -8.60 -16.12 -1.78
N ILE A 124 -9.55 -15.49 -1.09
CA ILE A 124 -10.46 -16.18 -0.17
C ILE A 124 -11.41 -17.11 -0.95
N ARG A 125 -12.02 -16.61 -2.04
CA ARG A 125 -12.97 -17.38 -2.84
C ARG A 125 -12.33 -18.60 -3.51
N GLU A 126 -11.08 -18.48 -3.94
CA GLU A 126 -10.33 -19.52 -4.64
C GLU A 126 -9.51 -20.40 -3.70
N GLY A 127 -9.61 -20.18 -2.39
CA GLY A 127 -8.96 -21.00 -1.36
C GLY A 127 -7.44 -20.85 -1.30
N ARG A 128 -6.87 -19.79 -1.90
CA ARG A 128 -5.44 -19.45 -1.77
C ARG A 128 -5.10 -18.96 -0.38
N LEU A 129 -6.02 -18.24 0.25
CA LEU A 129 -5.87 -17.74 1.61
C LEU A 129 -7.04 -18.19 2.47
N THR A 130 -6.74 -18.49 3.71
CA THR A 130 -7.71 -18.41 4.81
C THR A 130 -7.70 -17.00 5.40
N HIS A 131 -8.70 -16.72 6.24
CA HIS A 131 -8.72 -15.48 7.02
C HIS A 131 -7.43 -15.30 7.84
N ASP A 132 -6.99 -16.35 8.54
CA ASP A 132 -5.80 -16.30 9.39
C ASP A 132 -4.51 -16.04 8.59
N THR A 133 -4.35 -16.68 7.42
CA THR A 133 -3.18 -16.44 6.56
C THR A 133 -3.21 -15.05 5.91
N ALA A 134 -4.40 -14.49 5.65
CA ALA A 134 -4.51 -13.12 5.18
C ALA A 134 -4.16 -12.10 6.29
N LEU A 135 -4.55 -12.40 7.53
CA LEU A 135 -4.17 -11.62 8.70
C LEU A 135 -2.64 -11.61 8.89
N GLU A 136 -2.01 -12.78 8.78
CA GLU A 136 -0.55 -12.92 8.87
C GLU A 136 0.18 -12.10 7.79
N LEU A 137 -0.27 -12.16 6.53
CA LEU A 137 0.30 -11.35 5.45
C LEU A 137 0.20 -9.84 5.71
N LEU A 138 -0.94 -9.38 6.22
CA LEU A 138 -1.12 -7.97 6.58
C LEU A 138 -0.22 -7.56 7.74
N GLN A 139 -0.08 -8.41 8.76
CA GLN A 139 0.83 -8.16 9.88
C GLN A 139 2.29 -8.08 9.42
N ALA A 140 2.73 -9.01 8.55
CA ALA A 140 4.06 -8.98 7.96
C ALA A 140 4.30 -7.68 7.17
N PHE A 141 3.33 -7.26 6.35
CA PHE A 141 3.40 -6.01 5.61
C PHE A 141 3.55 -4.78 6.52
N ILE A 142 2.84 -4.74 7.65
CA ILE A 142 2.95 -3.64 8.61
C ILE A 142 4.30 -3.63 9.30
N ILE A 143 4.85 -4.79 9.65
CA ILE A 143 6.21 -4.88 10.18
C ILE A 143 7.18 -4.25 9.17
N LYS A 144 7.05 -4.55 7.87
CA LYS A 144 7.87 -3.92 6.82
C LYS A 144 7.70 -2.40 6.79
N CYS A 145 6.46 -1.89 6.86
CA CYS A 145 6.22 -0.44 6.91
C CYS A 145 6.93 0.23 8.10
N ALA A 146 7.01 -0.44 9.25
CA ALA A 146 7.71 0.07 10.43
C ALA A 146 9.25 0.04 10.31
N GLU A 147 9.81 -0.62 9.29
CA GLU A 147 11.25 -0.62 9.01
C GLU A 147 11.70 0.56 8.14
N LEU A 148 10.78 1.27 7.48
CA LEU A 148 11.13 2.42 6.65
C LEU A 148 11.65 3.57 7.50
N MET A 149 12.67 4.27 7.03
CA MET A 149 13.41 5.24 7.82
C MET A 149 13.69 6.51 7.03
N TRP A 150 13.35 7.63 7.65
CA TRP A 150 13.69 8.97 7.19
C TRP A 150 14.71 9.62 8.14
N MET A 151 15.75 10.23 7.58
CA MET A 151 16.77 10.94 8.35
C MET A 151 16.53 12.44 8.36
N SER A 152 16.72 13.04 9.54
CA SER A 152 16.66 14.48 9.74
C SER A 152 17.90 14.95 10.51
N SER A 153 18.21 16.25 10.38
CA SER A 153 19.20 16.91 11.24
C SER A 153 18.75 16.93 12.70
N GLU A 154 19.69 17.16 13.62
CA GLU A 154 19.42 17.22 15.07
C GLU A 154 18.28 18.20 15.41
N LEU A 155 18.29 19.39 14.79
CA LEU A 155 17.26 20.40 15.03
C LEU A 155 15.91 19.98 14.44
N GLY A 156 15.90 19.42 13.21
CA GLY A 156 14.67 18.94 12.58
C GLY A 156 14.04 17.77 13.33
N ALA A 157 14.85 16.89 13.92
CA ALA A 157 14.39 15.74 14.69
C ALA A 157 13.59 16.15 15.94
N LYS A 158 13.79 17.38 16.46
CA LYS A 158 12.98 17.91 17.58
C LYS A 158 11.55 18.25 17.14
N TYR A 159 11.34 18.62 15.88
CA TYR A 159 10.01 18.87 15.30
C TYR A 159 9.29 17.58 14.90
N PHE A 160 10.05 16.55 14.52
CA PHE A 160 9.55 15.26 14.02
C PHE A 160 10.11 14.09 14.82
N ALA A 161 9.98 14.16 16.14
CA ALA A 161 10.58 13.18 17.04
C ALA A 161 10.00 11.76 16.84
N GLY A 162 10.88 10.75 16.96
CA GLY A 162 10.48 9.35 17.02
C GLY A 162 10.61 8.56 15.72
N TYR A 163 11.59 8.86 14.86
CA TYR A 163 11.93 8.08 13.66
C TYR A 163 10.70 7.84 12.76
N GLN A 164 10.13 8.93 12.26
CA GLN A 164 8.81 8.92 11.62
C GLN A 164 8.91 8.95 10.10
N PRO A 165 8.68 7.83 9.37
CA PRO A 165 8.44 7.87 7.93
C PRO A 165 7.04 8.42 7.58
N PHE A 166 6.20 8.67 8.60
CA PHE A 166 4.85 9.23 8.48
C PHE A 166 3.92 8.48 7.49
N ILE A 167 4.08 7.15 7.39
CA ILE A 167 3.26 6.31 6.52
C ILE A 167 1.81 6.27 7.03
N ASN A 168 0.86 6.79 6.24
CA ASN A 168 -0.57 6.68 6.54
C ASN A 168 -1.23 5.52 5.78
N LEU A 169 -2.07 4.77 6.48
CA LEU A 169 -2.98 3.76 5.93
C LEU A 169 -4.42 4.11 6.31
N THR A 170 -5.20 4.51 5.31
CA THR A 170 -6.62 4.86 5.45
C THR A 170 -7.50 3.63 5.24
N VAL A 171 -8.58 3.50 6.03
CA VAL A 171 -9.62 2.50 5.80
C VAL A 171 -11.02 3.11 5.89
N GLY A 172 -12.05 2.40 5.44
CA GLY A 172 -13.45 2.82 5.55
C GLY A 172 -13.78 4.06 4.72
N GLY A 173 -14.80 4.84 5.13
CA GLY A 173 -15.27 6.02 4.40
C GLY A 173 -16.42 5.71 3.43
N GLN A 174 -16.52 6.47 2.34
CA GLN A 174 -17.51 6.24 1.27
C GLN A 174 -16.86 5.62 0.03
N LYS A 175 -17.62 4.81 -0.71
CA LYS A 175 -17.18 4.31 -2.03
C LYS A 175 -17.09 5.48 -3.01
N ARG A 176 -16.33 5.30 -4.09
CA ARG A 176 -16.19 6.33 -5.14
C ARG A 176 -17.52 6.74 -5.76
N SER A 177 -18.46 5.82 -5.87
CA SER A 177 -19.82 6.03 -6.39
C SER A 177 -20.85 6.41 -5.31
N GLY A 178 -20.41 6.71 -4.07
CA GLY A 178 -21.29 6.90 -2.92
C GLY A 178 -21.66 5.58 -2.20
N GLY A 179 -22.10 5.71 -0.95
CA GLY A 179 -22.42 4.58 -0.06
C GLY A 179 -21.25 4.18 0.86
N ASP A 180 -21.56 3.45 1.94
CA ASP A 180 -20.56 3.02 2.95
C ASP A 180 -19.53 2.06 2.34
N ALA A 181 -18.25 2.38 2.48
CA ALA A 181 -17.14 1.56 2.00
C ALA A 181 -16.79 0.39 2.92
N CYS A 182 -17.30 0.39 4.17
CA CYS A 182 -17.14 -0.72 5.11
C CYS A 182 -18.13 -1.87 4.82
N LYS A 183 -19.21 -1.59 4.08
CA LYS A 183 -20.29 -2.54 3.80
C LYS A 183 -20.25 -3.03 2.35
N ARG A 184 -20.02 -4.34 2.22
CA ARG A 184 -20.14 -5.11 0.98
C ARG A 184 -21.25 -6.15 1.19
N PRO A 185 -22.50 -5.88 0.74
CA PRO A 185 -23.63 -6.81 0.88
C PRO A 185 -23.45 -8.11 0.08
N ASP A 186 -22.43 -8.16 -0.77
CA ASP A 186 -22.00 -9.24 -1.64
C ASP A 186 -21.17 -10.35 -0.94
N LEU A 187 -20.65 -10.13 0.28
CA LEU A 187 -19.87 -11.15 1.00
C LEU A 187 -20.60 -11.77 2.22
N PRO A 188 -20.52 -13.10 2.41
CA PRO A 188 -20.85 -13.76 3.66
C PRO A 188 -20.08 -13.15 4.85
N ASP A 189 -20.69 -13.11 6.04
CA ASP A 189 -20.18 -12.41 7.23
C ASP A 189 -18.73 -12.73 7.61
N HIS A 190 -18.24 -13.93 7.27
CA HIS A 190 -16.89 -14.40 7.61
C HIS A 190 -15.75 -13.66 6.85
N GLY A 191 -15.97 -13.25 5.60
CA GLY A 191 -14.97 -12.50 4.82
C GLY A 191 -14.76 -11.06 5.31
N ARG A 192 -15.73 -10.53 6.07
CA ARG A 192 -15.72 -9.14 6.57
C ARG A 192 -14.74 -8.91 7.71
N ARG A 193 -14.16 -9.97 8.28
CA ARG A 193 -13.40 -9.91 9.53
C ARG A 193 -11.90 -9.67 9.31
N ALA A 194 -11.28 -10.16 8.22
CA ALA A 194 -9.81 -10.14 8.04
C ALA A 194 -9.29 -8.74 7.73
N LEU A 195 -9.85 -8.09 6.70
CA LEU A 195 -9.52 -6.70 6.37
C LEU A 195 -9.89 -5.71 7.49
N ARG A 196 -10.92 -6.04 8.28
CA ARG A 196 -11.44 -5.20 9.37
C ARG A 196 -10.63 -5.36 10.67
N GLU A 197 -10.04 -6.54 10.89
CA GLU A 197 -9.30 -6.88 12.12
C GLU A 197 -7.78 -6.82 11.95
N GLY A 198 -7.25 -7.13 10.76
CA GLY A 198 -5.81 -7.30 10.49
C GLY A 198 -5.03 -6.08 10.04
N LEU A 199 -5.69 -4.95 9.76
CA LEU A 199 -5.01 -3.69 9.54
C LEU A 199 -4.85 -2.94 10.89
N PRO A 200 -3.64 -2.83 11.44
CA PRO A 200 -3.35 -1.79 12.43
C PRO A 200 -3.55 -0.45 11.73
N ALA A 201 -4.36 0.39 12.35
CA ALA A 201 -4.76 1.64 11.74
C ALA A 201 -3.63 2.66 11.91
N VAL A 202 -2.78 2.86 10.91
CA VAL A 202 -1.94 4.07 10.86
C VAL A 202 -2.74 5.20 10.22
N ALA A 203 -3.65 5.75 11.04
CA ALA A 203 -4.39 7.03 10.92
C ALA A 203 -5.53 7.22 9.88
N GLY A 204 -6.68 7.73 10.37
CA GLY A 204 -7.57 8.66 9.65
C GLY A 204 -8.79 8.07 8.92
N LEU A 205 -9.89 7.70 9.60
CA LEU A 205 -11.16 7.31 8.93
C LEU A 205 -12.01 8.54 8.51
N PRO A 206 -12.26 8.85 7.22
CA PRO A 206 -13.15 9.94 6.84
C PRO A 206 -14.63 9.63 7.16
N TYR A 207 -15.29 10.46 7.99
CA TYR A 207 -16.68 10.24 8.43
C TYR A 207 -17.74 10.94 7.56
N SER A 208 -18.86 10.23 7.33
CA SER A 208 -20.15 10.78 6.91
C SER A 208 -21.28 10.19 7.78
N GLN A 209 -22.38 10.92 7.95
CA GLN A 209 -23.37 10.70 9.03
C GLN A 209 -24.12 9.36 9.10
N PRO A 210 -24.20 8.47 8.08
CA PRO A 210 -24.82 7.14 8.27
C PRO A 210 -23.91 6.07 8.94
N VAL A 211 -22.63 6.34 9.21
CA VAL A 211 -21.59 5.30 9.48
C VAL A 211 -21.56 4.78 10.95
N ALA A 212 -22.57 5.07 11.78
CA ALA A 212 -22.29 5.44 13.18
C ALA A 212 -22.32 4.37 14.30
N ALA A 213 -22.73 3.10 14.15
CA ALA A 213 -22.89 2.24 15.33
C ALA A 213 -21.73 1.24 15.57
N GLU A 214 -21.46 0.35 14.62
CA GLU A 214 -20.57 -0.80 14.87
C GLU A 214 -19.07 -0.45 14.76
N VAL A 215 -18.72 0.47 13.86
CA VAL A 215 -17.35 0.99 13.70
C VAL A 215 -16.96 1.84 14.92
N TYR A 216 -17.92 2.60 15.48
CA TYR A 216 -17.73 3.40 16.68
C TYR A 216 -17.41 2.53 17.91
N GLY A 217 -18.15 1.42 18.08
CA GLY A 217 -17.92 0.46 19.16
C GLY A 217 -16.54 -0.21 19.13
N LYS A 218 -16.02 -0.52 17.93
CA LYS A 218 -14.68 -1.13 17.76
C LYS A 218 -13.54 -0.12 17.92
N ASN A 219 -13.72 1.11 17.43
CA ASN A 219 -12.74 2.20 17.65
C ASN A 219 -12.56 2.52 19.15
N ARG A 220 -13.65 2.45 19.92
CA ARG A 220 -13.59 2.60 21.38
C ARG A 220 -12.79 1.48 22.05
N ARG A 221 -12.92 0.22 21.60
CA ARG A 221 -12.11 -0.91 22.10
C ARG A 221 -10.65 -0.82 21.67
N ARG A 222 -10.34 -0.34 20.46
CA ARG A 222 -8.96 -0.18 19.99
C ARG A 222 -8.21 0.97 20.69
N ARG A 223 -8.88 2.08 21.00
CA ARG A 223 -8.29 3.14 21.83
C ARG A 223 -7.95 2.68 23.26
N GLN A 224 -8.54 1.57 23.72
CA GLN A 224 -8.16 0.96 25.00
C GLN A 224 -6.82 0.21 24.93
N SER A 225 -6.22 0.00 23.74
CA SER A 225 -4.88 -0.60 23.62
C SER A 225 -3.75 0.35 24.04
N GLY A 226 -4.03 1.66 24.18
CA GLY A 226 -3.08 2.66 24.67
C GLY A 226 -2.30 3.41 23.59
N ASP A 227 -2.33 2.96 22.33
CA ASP A 227 -1.43 3.45 21.28
C ASP A 227 -1.95 4.70 20.53
N GLY A 228 -3.07 5.30 20.97
CA GLY A 228 -3.64 6.51 20.38
C GLY A 228 -4.34 6.33 19.01
N LEU A 229 -4.35 5.11 18.45
CA LEU A 229 -4.93 4.79 17.15
C LEU A 229 -6.39 4.30 17.23
N PRO A 230 -7.23 4.52 16.20
CA PRO A 230 -6.99 5.36 15.02
C PRO A 230 -7.16 6.86 15.31
N GLY A 231 -6.35 7.69 14.64
CA GLY A 231 -6.59 9.13 14.51
C GLY A 231 -7.88 9.41 13.74
N LEU A 232 -8.69 10.37 14.19
CA LEU A 232 -9.92 10.81 13.52
C LEU A 232 -9.59 12.03 12.66
N PRO A 233 -9.95 12.07 11.36
CA PRO A 233 -9.75 13.25 10.55
C PRO A 233 -10.62 14.40 11.07
N LEU A 234 -10.02 15.59 11.15
CA LEU A 234 -10.69 16.82 11.55
C LEU A 234 -11.76 17.19 10.51
N ARG A 235 -13.03 17.06 10.87
CA ARG A 235 -14.13 17.68 10.13
C ARG A 235 -14.23 19.14 10.60
N ARG A 236 -13.79 20.11 9.78
CA ARG A 236 -14.32 21.48 9.91
C ARG A 236 -15.77 21.42 9.45
N LEU A 237 -16.70 21.37 10.39
CA LEU A 237 -18.10 21.72 10.10
C LEU A 237 -18.17 23.26 10.01
N PRO A 238 -18.90 23.82 9.04
CA PRO A 238 -19.23 25.25 9.10
C PRO A 238 -20.10 25.48 10.35
N TYR A 239 -19.73 26.51 11.08
CA TYR A 239 -20.48 27.12 12.15
C TYR A 239 -21.86 27.53 11.61
N GLN A 240 -22.92 26.82 12.01
CA GLN A 240 -24.28 27.34 11.98
C GLN A 240 -24.60 27.81 13.39
N ASP A 241 -24.40 29.10 13.64
CA ASP A 241 -25.17 29.82 14.65
C ASP A 241 -26.59 29.95 14.10
N ASP A 242 -27.46 29.03 14.51
CA ASP A 242 -28.89 29.29 14.61
C ASP A 242 -29.27 29.15 16.09
N ALA A 243 -29.26 30.27 16.82
CA ALA A 243 -29.99 30.43 18.06
C ALA A 243 -30.27 31.92 18.35
N ALA A 244 -31.58 32.22 18.40
CA ALA A 244 -32.27 33.43 18.85
C ALA A 244 -32.48 34.58 17.85
#